data_AF-A0A5Q4BNT1-F1
#
_entry.id   AF-A0A5Q4BNT1-F1
#
_cell.length_a   1.000
_cell.length_b   1.000
_cell.length_c   1.000
_cell.angle_alpha   90.00
_cell.angle_beta   90.00
_cell.angle_gamma   90.00
#
_symmetry.space_group_name_H-M   'P 1'
#
loop_
_entity.id
_entity.type
_entity.pdbx_description
1 polymer ?
#
loop_
_entity_poly.entity_id
_entity_poly.type
_entity_poly.pdbx_seq_one_letter_code
_entity_poly.pdbx_strand_id
1 'polypeptide(L)'
;VWVPDSSFSDVFFYLAANRGNLSVLVHPLTVSQRRDHETRNAWMGTPWPIYLDALPVDGELPLQYPELGLGWSTSPEQEISLEERRERGAEIEALLAHDPEAAPAPED
;
A
#
# COMPACT_ATOMS: atom_id res chain seq x y z
N VAL A 1 -4.64 -9.05 -4.05
CA VAL A 1 -4.33 -7.66 -4.43
C VAL A 1 -3.81 -6.98 -3.19
N TRP A 2 -2.65 -6.34 -3.25
CA TRP A 2 -2.14 -5.53 -2.14
C TRP A 2 -2.66 -4.09 -2.29
N VAL A 3 -3.02 -3.47 -1.17
CA VAL A 3 -3.55 -2.11 -1.12
C VAL A 3 -3.02 -1.44 0.14
N PRO A 4 -2.53 -0.19 0.09
CA PRO A 4 -2.19 0.54 1.30
C PRO A 4 -3.44 0.94 2.08
N ASP A 5 -3.28 1.22 3.36
CA ASP A 5 -4.38 1.62 4.24
C ASP A 5 -5.12 2.87 3.73
N SER A 6 -4.39 3.83 3.17
CA SER A 6 -4.92 5.08 2.61
C SER A 6 -5.91 4.88 1.46
N SER A 7 -5.81 3.77 0.74
CA SER A 7 -6.65 3.46 -0.44
C SER A 7 -7.53 2.23 -0.21
N PHE A 8 -7.56 1.70 1.01
CA PHE A 8 -8.33 0.51 1.34
C PHE A 8 -9.83 0.68 1.05
N SER A 9 -10.42 1.81 1.48
CA SER A 9 -11.85 2.08 1.28
C SER A 9 -12.24 2.03 -0.19
N ASP A 10 -11.48 2.69 -1.04
CA ASP A 10 -11.80 2.83 -2.46
C ASP A 10 -11.75 1.48 -3.17
N VAL A 11 -10.70 0.68 -2.90
CA VAL A 11 -10.57 -0.66 -3.48
C VAL A 11 -11.63 -1.60 -2.91
N PHE A 12 -11.91 -1.53 -1.61
CA PHE A 12 -12.94 -2.36 -0.98
C PHE A 12 -14.31 -2.11 -1.60
N PHE A 13 -14.70 -0.85 -1.77
CA PHE A 13 -15.97 -0.49 -2.42
C PHE A 13 -16.01 -0.88 -3.89
N TYR A 14 -14.91 -0.68 -4.62
CA TYR A 14 -14.81 -1.12 -6.01
C TYR A 14 -15.03 -2.64 -6.14
N LEU A 15 -14.36 -3.44 -5.30
CA LEU A 15 -14.54 -4.90 -5.31
C LEU A 15 -15.95 -5.31 -4.90
N ALA A 16 -16.53 -4.67 -3.88
CA ALA A 16 -17.89 -4.94 -3.44
C ALA A 16 -18.90 -4.75 -4.59
N ALA A 17 -18.74 -3.69 -5.38
CA ALA A 17 -19.60 -3.36 -6.52
C ALA A 17 -19.32 -4.20 -7.79
N ASN A 18 -18.05 -4.55 -8.05
CA ASN A 18 -17.63 -5.07 -9.36
C ASN A 18 -17.21 -6.54 -9.39
N ARG A 19 -17.07 -7.24 -8.24
CA ARG A 19 -16.60 -8.64 -8.21
C ARG A 19 -17.55 -9.66 -8.88
N GLY A 20 -18.77 -9.25 -9.25
CA GLY A 20 -19.79 -10.16 -9.76
C GLY A 20 -20.07 -11.30 -8.78
N ASN A 21 -19.90 -12.54 -9.25
CA ASN A 21 -20.15 -13.75 -8.46
C ASN A 21 -18.88 -14.31 -7.77
N LEU A 22 -17.76 -13.60 -7.83
CA LEU A 22 -16.51 -14.03 -7.19
C LEU A 22 -16.61 -13.92 -5.67
N SER A 23 -15.96 -14.87 -5.00
CA SER A 23 -15.75 -14.84 -3.56
C SER A 23 -14.36 -14.29 -3.27
N VAL A 24 -14.26 -13.26 -2.42
CA VAL A 24 -13.01 -12.53 -2.17
C VAL A 24 -12.72 -12.52 -0.68
N LEU A 25 -11.56 -13.05 -0.30
CA LEU A 25 -10.98 -12.89 1.03
C LEU A 25 -10.26 -11.55 1.11
N VAL A 26 -10.55 -10.79 2.17
CA VAL A 26 -9.89 -9.54 2.51
C VAL A 26 -9.28 -9.70 3.90
N HIS A 27 -8.00 -9.40 4.08
CA HIS A 27 -7.35 -9.47 5.38
C HIS A 27 -6.28 -8.37 5.50
N PRO A 28 -5.96 -7.92 6.73
CA PRO A 28 -4.84 -7.02 6.95
C PRO A 28 -3.51 -7.74 6.76
N LEU A 29 -2.43 -6.97 6.62
CA LEU A 29 -1.07 -7.46 6.54
C LEU A 29 -0.31 -7.06 7.80
N THR A 30 -0.27 -7.95 8.79
CA THR A 30 0.49 -7.76 10.02
C THR A 30 1.55 -8.86 10.16
N VAL A 31 2.33 -8.79 11.24
CA VAL A 31 3.27 -9.86 11.60
C VAL A 31 2.55 -11.18 11.92
N SER A 32 1.29 -11.15 12.36
CA SER A 32 0.54 -12.36 12.75
C SER A 32 -0.26 -12.94 11.59
N GLN A 33 0.45 -13.48 10.59
CA GLN A 33 -0.13 -13.88 9.31
C GLN A 33 -1.27 -14.90 9.45
N ARG A 34 -1.10 -15.96 10.25
CA ARG A 34 -2.18 -16.95 10.47
C ARG A 34 -3.43 -16.30 11.04
N ARG A 35 -3.29 -15.41 12.02
CA ARG A 35 -4.42 -14.70 12.64
C ARG A 35 -5.12 -13.78 11.66
N ASP A 36 -4.37 -13.13 10.78
CA ASP A 36 -4.90 -12.25 9.75
C ASP A 36 -5.80 -13.03 8.77
N HIS A 37 -5.39 -14.24 8.41
CA HIS A 37 -6.18 -15.12 7.53
C HIS A 37 -7.30 -15.88 8.25
N GLU A 38 -7.21 -16.10 9.56
CA GLU A 38 -8.18 -16.90 10.32
C GLU A 38 -9.31 -16.05 10.94
N THR A 39 -8.96 -14.97 11.64
CA THR A 39 -9.90 -14.24 12.51
C THR A 39 -10.01 -12.75 12.20
N ARG A 40 -9.01 -12.13 11.57
CA ARG A 40 -9.05 -10.71 11.19
C ARG A 40 -9.37 -10.51 9.71
N ASN A 41 -9.91 -11.53 9.06
CA ASN A 41 -10.36 -11.46 7.68
C ASN A 41 -11.81 -10.98 7.59
N ALA A 42 -12.19 -10.63 6.36
CA ALA A 42 -13.56 -10.50 5.91
C ALA A 42 -13.71 -11.23 4.57
N TRP A 43 -14.94 -11.63 4.26
CA TRP A 43 -15.29 -12.23 2.99
C TRP A 43 -16.34 -11.38 2.27
N MET A 44 -16.13 -11.17 0.97
CA MET A 44 -17.17 -10.73 0.06
C MET A 44 -17.70 -11.92 -0.73
N GLY A 45 -18.98 -12.26 -0.60
CA GLY A 45 -19.56 -13.45 -1.21
C GLY A 45 -19.46 -14.68 -0.29
N THR A 46 -19.30 -15.87 -0.89
CA THR A 46 -19.29 -17.15 -0.16
C THR A 46 -17.90 -17.42 0.42
N PRO A 47 -17.75 -17.57 1.75
CA PRO A 47 -16.47 -17.94 2.34
C PRO A 47 -16.02 -19.34 1.90
N TRP A 48 -14.70 -19.50 1.71
CA TRP A 48 -14.09 -20.80 1.44
C TRP A 48 -13.16 -21.23 2.57
N PRO A 49 -13.04 -22.54 2.85
CA PRO A 49 -12.06 -23.04 3.80
C PRO A 49 -10.64 -22.64 3.39
N ILE A 50 -9.85 -22.16 4.34
CA ILE A 50 -8.44 -21.81 4.16
C ILE A 50 -7.60 -22.87 4.86
N TYR A 51 -6.56 -23.36 4.18
CA TYR A 51 -5.56 -24.26 4.77
C TYR A 51 -4.59 -23.46 5.67
N LEU A 52 -5.00 -23.18 6.90
CA LEU A 52 -4.27 -22.33 7.83
C LEU A 52 -2.92 -22.91 8.26
N ASP A 53 -2.74 -24.23 8.20
CA ASP A 53 -1.50 -24.89 8.64
C ASP A 53 -0.32 -24.65 7.69
N ALA A 54 -0.58 -24.14 6.48
CA ALA A 54 0.45 -23.71 5.55
C ALA A 54 0.97 -22.28 5.85
N LEU A 55 0.31 -21.54 6.75
CA LEU A 55 0.65 -20.15 7.05
C LEU A 55 1.58 -20.06 8.27
N PRO A 56 2.59 -19.17 8.24
CA PRO A 56 3.36 -18.81 9.43
C PRO A 56 2.44 -18.27 10.53
N VAL A 57 2.71 -18.65 11.78
CA VAL A 57 1.96 -18.11 12.93
C VAL A 57 2.26 -16.62 13.06
N ASP A 58 3.55 -16.27 13.06
CA ASP A 58 4.07 -14.92 13.05
C ASP A 58 5.27 -14.82 12.09
N GLY A 59 5.67 -13.60 11.69
CA GLY A 59 6.81 -13.35 10.80
C GLY A 59 7.11 -11.87 10.63
N GLU A 60 7.88 -11.55 9.59
CA GLU A 60 8.15 -10.17 9.18
C GLU A 60 6.89 -9.52 8.56
N LEU A 61 6.83 -8.18 8.60
CA LEU A 61 5.75 -7.43 8.00
C LEU A 61 5.79 -7.62 6.47
N PRO A 62 4.74 -8.18 5.83
CA PRO A 62 4.77 -8.50 4.41
C PRO A 62 4.46 -7.25 3.57
N LEU A 63 5.44 -6.35 3.50
CA LEU A 63 5.38 -5.12 2.71
C LEU A 63 5.33 -5.43 1.20
N GLN A 64 4.77 -4.51 0.43
CA GLN A 64 4.83 -4.59 -1.03
C GLN A 64 6.14 -3.99 -1.53
N TYR A 65 6.95 -4.81 -2.20
CA TYR A 65 8.27 -4.43 -2.74
C TYR A 65 9.20 -3.78 -1.69
N PRO A 66 9.48 -4.47 -0.56
CA PRO A 66 10.35 -3.93 0.50
C PRO A 66 11.73 -3.53 -0.01
N GLU A 67 12.24 -4.18 -1.05
CA GLU A 67 13.54 -3.93 -1.66
C GLU A 67 13.70 -2.52 -2.26
N LEU A 68 12.58 -1.85 -2.60
CA LEU A 68 12.61 -0.49 -3.14
C LEU A 68 12.80 0.56 -2.05
N GLY A 69 12.34 0.30 -0.82
CA GLY A 69 12.40 1.27 0.28
C GLY A 69 11.65 2.59 -0.01
N LEU A 70 10.60 2.53 -0.84
CA LEU A 70 9.80 3.68 -1.26
C LEU A 70 8.34 3.55 -0.81
N GLY A 71 7.63 4.68 -0.76
CA GLY A 71 6.21 4.72 -0.39
C GLY A 71 5.94 4.06 0.96
N TRP A 72 5.03 3.10 0.99
CA TRP A 72 4.65 2.34 2.19
C TRP A 72 5.71 1.37 2.71
N SER A 73 6.82 1.21 1.98
CA SER A 73 7.98 0.41 2.39
C SER A 73 9.15 1.28 2.86
N THR A 74 8.99 2.60 2.92
CA THR A 74 10.03 3.54 3.40
C THR A 74 10.25 3.36 4.91
N SER A 75 11.51 3.27 5.35
CA SER A 75 11.79 3.30 6.79
C SER A 75 11.46 4.68 7.35
N PRO A 76 10.89 4.78 8.57
CA PRO A 76 10.73 6.06 9.26
C PRO A 76 12.03 6.85 9.39
N GLU A 77 13.17 6.15 9.46
CA GLU A 77 14.51 6.76 9.53
C GLU A 77 14.94 7.39 8.21
N GLN A 78 14.31 7.01 7.10
CA GLN A 78 14.55 7.52 5.75
C GLN A 78 13.52 8.60 5.34
N GLU A 79 12.46 8.79 6.12
CA GLU A 79 11.49 9.85 5.87
C GLU A 79 12.09 11.22 6.18
N ILE A 80 12.46 11.95 5.12
CA ILE A 80 12.83 13.36 5.23
C ILE A 80 11.64 14.20 5.68
N SER A 81 11.92 15.24 6.48
CA SER A 81 10.90 16.13 7.03
C SER A 81 10.14 16.86 5.93
N LEU A 82 8.93 17.36 6.24
CA LEU A 82 8.15 18.12 5.26
C LEU A 82 8.89 19.37 4.77
N GLU A 83 9.64 20.03 5.66
CA GLU A 83 10.46 21.20 5.33
C GLU A 83 11.57 20.82 4.34
N GLU A 84 12.30 19.74 4.63
CA GLU A 84 13.36 19.25 3.74
C GLU A 84 12.82 18.73 2.40
N ARG A 85 11.64 18.10 2.38
CA ARG A 85 10.94 17.71 1.14
C ARG A 85 10.66 18.94 0.27
N ARG A 86 10.20 20.04 0.88
CA ARG A 86 9.90 21.30 0.18
C ARG A 86 11.16 21.96 -0.35
N GLU A 87 12.22 22.01 0.45
CA GLU A 87 13.51 22.58 0.03
C GLU A 87 14.07 21.83 -1.19
N ARG A 88 14.13 20.49 -1.13
CA ARG A 88 14.55 19.66 -2.27
C ARG A 88 13.64 19.83 -3.49
N GLY A 89 12.33 19.97 -3.29
CA GLY A 89 11.38 20.26 -4.36
C GLY A 89 11.70 21.57 -5.07
N ALA A 90 11.93 22.65 -4.31
CA ALA A 90 12.29 23.96 -4.87
C ALA A 90 13.64 23.94 -5.61
N GLU A 91 14.62 23.17 -5.12
CA GLU A 91 15.91 22.99 -5.81
C GLU A 91 15.73 22.31 -7.17
N ILE A 92 14.92 21.24 -7.22
CA ILE A 92 14.61 20.52 -8.47
C ILE A 92 13.85 21.43 -9.44
N GLU A 93 12.85 22.19 -8.95
CA GLU A 93 12.11 23.15 -9.78
C GLU A 93 13.02 24.24 -10.36
N ALA A 94 13.91 24.82 -9.55
CA ALA A 94 14.87 25.81 -10.01
C ALA A 94 15.83 25.26 -11.07
N LEU A 95 16.24 23.98 -10.94
CA LEU A 95 17.07 23.30 -11.92
C LEU A 95 16.31 23.07 -13.24
N LEU A 96 15.05 22.64 -13.15
CA LEU A 96 14.21 22.31 -14.30
C LEU A 96 13.61 23.55 -14.99
N ALA A 97 13.59 24.72 -14.34
CA ALA A 97 13.02 25.96 -14.88
C ALA A 97 13.64 26.42 -16.21
N HIS A 98 14.81 25.89 -16.57
CA HIS A 98 15.52 26.22 -17.80
C HIS A 98 15.56 25.07 -18.81
N ASP A 99 14.93 23.93 -18.48
CA ASP A 99 14.82 22.77 -19.35
C ASP A 99 13.53 22.85 -20.18
N PRO A 100 13.61 23.03 -21.52
CA PRO A 100 12.43 23.13 -22.37
C PRO A 100 11.67 21.80 -22.54
N GLU A 101 12.26 20.66 -22.15
CA GLU A 101 11.60 19.35 -22.17
C GLU A 101 10.95 19.01 -20.82
N ALA A 102 11.25 19.77 -19.77
CA ALA A 102 10.65 19.56 -18.45
C ALA A 102 9.16 19.94 -18.44
N ALA A 103 8.35 19.12 -17.78
CA ALA A 103 6.95 19.45 -17.52
C ALA A 103 6.87 20.66 -16.55
N PRO A 104 5.90 21.57 -16.74
CA PRO A 104 5.69 22.69 -15.83
C PRO A 104 5.33 22.17 -14.43
N ALA A 105 5.78 22.90 -13.40
CA ALA A 105 5.43 22.60 -12.02
C ALA A 105 3.90 22.72 -11.82
N PRO A 106 3.29 21.89 -10.95
CA PRO A 106 1.87 22.02 -10.61
C PRO A 106 1.58 23.40 -10.00
N GLU A 107 0.49 24.03 -10.41
CA GLU A 107 -0.03 25.24 -9.76
C GLU A 107 -0.97 24.83 -8.61
N ASP A 108 -0.90 25.55 -7.48
CA ASP A 108 -1.75 25.34 -6.30
C ASP A 108 -3.25 25.61 -6.57
#